data_AF-A0A5C9EVT7-F1
#
_entry.id   AF-A0A5C9EVT7-F1
#
_cell.length_a   1.000
_cell.length_b   1.000
_cell.length_c   1.000
_cell.angle_alpha   90.00
_cell.angle_beta   90.00
_cell.angle_gamma   90.00
#
_symmetry.space_group_name_H-M   'P 1'
#
loop_
_entity.id
_entity.type
_entity.pdbx_description
1 polymer ?
#
loop_
_entity_poly.entity_id
_entity_poly.type
_entity_poly.pdbx_seq_one_letter_code
_entity_poly.pdbx_strand_id
1 'polypeptide(L)'
;MCQYCYEHTSKVWYLQDVAHDLTAGRFLKLFPGRFRKWFYEFIDSKLDQFVDDSVADINELQAEREPYKGLTRWFYNFFAKNILGGQVTTSVDDAIKVLDKGEDYFLHYCSCKRGAGGGDDYRCIFMNHNARRQRKLSTEDKGRFIDRDEAEKIIREHRKDRHFHTVMWGMKAKVDCICNCDHYCAGLYVPEIRWGLLPSMKITRVRNRDRCDPDCNICVDICYANAIVKNDKERILKVNENKCIGCHLCVENCPRDVFDSVPRKIYYDAAIGKIKRRTEDH
;
A
#
# COMPACT_ATOMS: atom_id res chain seq x y z
N MET A 1 3.72 6.58 -7.33
CA MET A 1 5.11 7.07 -7.52
C MET A 1 5.22 8.50 -7.04
N CYS A 2 6.05 8.75 -6.02
CA CYS A 2 6.44 10.10 -5.64
C CYS A 2 7.09 10.78 -6.86
N GLN A 3 6.76 12.05 -7.10
CA GLN A 3 7.32 12.86 -8.18
C GLN A 3 8.85 12.71 -8.28
N TYR A 4 9.54 12.60 -7.14
CA TYR A 4 10.97 12.37 -7.09
C TYR A 4 11.41 11.07 -7.80
N CYS A 5 10.76 9.93 -7.53
CA CYS A 5 11.11 8.64 -8.13
C CYS A 5 10.97 8.68 -9.66
N TYR A 6 9.97 9.42 -10.16
CA TYR A 6 9.78 9.69 -11.58
C TYR A 6 10.94 10.50 -12.15
N GLU A 7 11.17 11.69 -11.58
CA GLU A 7 12.12 12.69 -12.09
C GLU A 7 13.57 12.19 -12.10
N HIS A 8 13.94 11.26 -11.20
CA HIS A 8 15.33 10.89 -10.99
C HIS A 8 15.69 9.46 -11.45
N THR A 9 14.72 8.54 -11.50
CA THR A 9 15.04 7.13 -11.77
C THR A 9 14.16 6.48 -12.82
N SER A 10 12.91 6.92 -13.00
CA SER A 10 11.88 6.19 -13.79
C SER A 10 11.72 4.71 -13.39
N LYS A 11 12.25 4.30 -12.24
CA LYS A 11 12.29 2.92 -11.74
C LYS A 11 11.47 2.78 -10.47
N VAL A 12 11.04 1.56 -10.19
CA VAL A 12 10.26 1.24 -9.00
C VAL A 12 11.21 1.07 -7.80
N TRP A 13 11.04 1.88 -6.77
CA TRP A 13 12.00 2.00 -5.66
C TRP A 13 12.26 0.67 -4.94
N TYR A 14 11.22 -0.14 -4.70
CA TYR A 14 11.35 -1.41 -3.98
C TYR A 14 12.01 -2.52 -4.81
N LEU A 15 12.18 -2.31 -6.13
CA LEU A 15 12.94 -3.21 -7.00
C LEU A 15 14.37 -2.73 -7.22
N GLN A 16 14.77 -1.60 -6.65
CA GLN A 16 16.15 -1.12 -6.73
C GLN A 16 16.98 -1.69 -5.57
N ASP A 17 18.27 -1.92 -5.80
CA ASP A 17 19.21 -2.30 -4.74
C ASP A 17 19.63 -1.10 -3.87
N VAL A 18 19.45 0.10 -4.42
CA VAL A 18 19.75 1.36 -3.73
C VAL A 18 18.51 1.84 -3.00
N ALA A 19 18.50 1.66 -1.68
CA ALA A 19 17.54 2.29 -0.78
C ALA A 19 17.76 3.82 -0.80
N HIS A 20 16.86 4.55 -1.45
CA HIS A 20 16.92 6.00 -1.52
C HIS A 20 16.45 6.63 -0.18
N ASP A 21 17.40 7.05 0.67
CA ASP A 21 17.16 7.91 1.85
C ASP A 21 16.80 9.33 1.40
N LEU A 22 15.57 9.55 0.94
CA LEU A 22 15.19 10.84 0.35
C LEU A 22 14.69 11.85 1.37
N THR A 23 14.22 11.38 2.52
CA THR A 23 13.60 12.25 3.52
C THR A 23 13.68 11.73 4.96
N ALA A 24 14.17 10.51 5.19
CA ALA A 24 14.23 9.87 6.50
C ALA A 24 15.35 10.48 7.38
N GLY A 25 15.17 11.75 7.73
CA GLY A 25 16.03 12.41 8.69
C GLY A 25 16.15 13.91 8.60
N ARG A 26 15.51 14.66 7.69
CA ARG A 26 15.74 16.13 7.65
C ARG A 26 15.37 16.83 8.96
N PHE A 27 14.26 16.44 9.59
CA PHE A 27 13.84 17.02 10.89
C PHE A 27 14.61 16.40 12.07
N LEU A 28 14.76 15.06 12.10
CA LEU A 28 15.46 14.37 13.20
C LEU A 28 16.98 14.58 13.21
N LYS A 29 17.60 14.98 12.09
CA LYS A 29 19.02 15.39 12.01
C LYS A 29 19.29 16.73 12.72
N LEU A 30 18.25 17.53 13.02
CA LEU A 30 18.39 18.78 13.79
C LEU A 30 18.52 18.52 15.30
N PHE A 31 18.18 17.32 15.78
CA PHE A 31 18.24 16.97 17.19
C PHE A 31 19.52 16.20 17.57
N PRO A 32 20.03 16.34 18.81
CA PRO A 32 21.22 15.63 19.28
C PRO A 32 21.09 14.11 19.13
N GLY A 33 22.21 13.42 18.85
CA GLY A 33 22.22 11.98 18.56
C GLY A 33 21.58 11.10 19.65
N ARG A 34 21.70 11.47 20.93
CA ARG A 34 21.05 10.75 22.05
C ARG A 34 19.53 10.91 22.04
N PHE A 35 19.01 12.13 21.84
CA PHE A 35 17.57 12.38 21.75
C PHE A 35 16.97 11.68 20.52
N ARG A 36 17.66 11.77 19.38
CA ARG A 36 17.29 11.08 18.15
C ARG A 36 17.16 9.57 18.37
N LYS A 37 18.15 8.94 19.01
CA LYS A 37 18.13 7.50 19.33
C LYS A 37 16.96 7.15 20.26
N TRP A 38 16.80 7.90 21.36
CA TRP A 38 15.68 7.72 22.29
C TRP A 38 14.31 7.85 21.60
N PHE A 39 14.14 8.86 20.74
CA PHE A 39 12.90 9.08 19.99
C PHE A 39 12.59 7.92 19.04
N TYR A 40 13.59 7.40 18.31
CA TYR A 40 13.41 6.22 17.47
C TYR A 40 13.01 4.99 18.31
N GLU A 41 13.70 4.72 19.42
CA GLU A 41 13.38 3.59 20.30
C GLU A 41 11.96 3.73 20.89
N PHE A 42 11.56 4.95 21.27
CA PHE A 42 10.22 5.24 21.75
C PHE A 42 9.16 4.96 20.67
N ILE A 43 9.32 5.52 19.46
CA ILE A 43 8.39 5.29 18.35
C ILE A 43 8.35 3.81 17.97
N ASP A 44 9.50 3.13 17.86
CA ASP A 44 9.59 1.71 17.53
C ASP A 44 8.82 0.83 18.52
N SER A 45 8.87 1.17 19.83
CA SER A 45 8.16 0.43 20.87
C SER A 45 6.64 0.65 20.87
N LYS A 46 6.18 1.77 20.29
CA LYS A 46 4.76 2.17 20.26
C LYS A 46 4.13 2.06 18.88
N LEU A 47 4.90 1.77 17.83
CA LEU A 47 4.42 1.83 16.45
C LEU A 47 3.25 0.87 16.17
N ASP A 48 3.25 -0.35 16.72
CA ASP A 48 2.14 -1.30 16.49
C ASP A 48 0.86 -0.81 17.14
N GLN A 49 0.95 -0.35 18.39
CA GLN A 49 -0.17 0.25 19.10
C GLN A 49 -0.69 1.49 18.38
N PHE A 50 0.21 2.36 17.92
CA PHE A 50 -0.17 3.55 17.15
C PHE A 50 -0.88 3.19 15.84
N VAL A 51 -0.39 2.16 15.13
CA VAL A 51 -1.05 1.69 13.90
C VAL A 51 -2.43 1.15 14.24
N ASP A 52 -2.57 0.29 15.25
CA ASP A 52 -3.87 -0.26 15.69
C ASP A 52 -4.84 0.84 16.12
N ASP A 53 -4.40 1.79 16.93
CA ASP A 53 -5.21 2.93 17.38
C ASP A 53 -5.65 3.81 16.19
N SER A 54 -4.78 3.97 15.18
CA SER A 54 -5.09 4.76 13.97
C SER A 54 -6.13 4.10 13.05
N VAL A 55 -6.37 2.80 13.22
CA VAL A 55 -7.30 2.03 12.40
C VAL A 55 -8.50 1.47 13.17
N ALA A 56 -8.55 1.64 14.49
CA ALA A 56 -9.56 1.07 15.38
C ALA A 56 -11.00 1.56 15.12
N ASP A 57 -11.17 2.64 14.37
CA ASP A 57 -12.47 3.23 14.02
C ASP A 57 -12.80 3.12 12.52
N ILE A 58 -11.99 2.40 11.74
CA ILE A 58 -12.21 2.23 10.29
C ILE A 58 -13.30 1.20 10.08
N ASN A 59 -14.56 1.60 9.98
CA ASN A 59 -15.60 0.68 9.52
C ASN A 59 -15.63 0.65 7.98
N GLU A 60 -15.83 -0.53 7.40
CA GLU A 60 -15.96 -0.82 5.95
C GLU A 60 -16.93 0.13 5.22
N LEU A 61 -17.84 0.76 5.97
CA LEU A 61 -18.87 1.69 5.50
C LEU A 61 -18.42 3.17 5.42
N GLN A 62 -17.21 3.53 5.83
CA GLN A 62 -16.75 4.92 5.93
C GLN A 62 -16.03 5.44 4.67
N ALA A 63 -16.59 5.23 3.48
CA ALA A 63 -16.15 5.96 2.28
C ALA A 63 -16.22 7.50 2.43
N GLU A 64 -16.87 7.98 3.50
CA GLU A 64 -17.11 9.38 3.85
C GLU A 64 -16.49 9.79 5.20
N ARG A 65 -15.42 9.12 5.67
CA ARG A 65 -14.71 9.57 6.88
C ARG A 65 -14.19 10.99 6.67
N GLU A 66 -14.74 11.93 7.43
CA GLU A 66 -14.23 13.30 7.46
C GLU A 66 -12.77 13.29 7.95
N PRO A 67 -11.85 13.99 7.24
CA PRO A 67 -10.48 14.11 7.71
C PRO A 67 -10.43 14.67 9.12
N TYR A 68 -9.39 14.30 9.89
CA TYR A 68 -9.12 14.96 11.16
C TYR A 68 -9.03 16.48 10.94
N LYS A 69 -9.22 17.26 12.01
CA LYS A 69 -9.15 18.74 11.95
C LYS A 69 -7.94 19.26 12.73
N GLY A 70 -7.50 20.48 12.38
CA GLY A 70 -6.48 21.23 13.12
C GLY A 70 -5.13 20.50 13.25
N LEU A 71 -4.56 20.54 14.46
CA LEU A 71 -3.23 20.00 14.77
C LEU A 71 -3.16 18.48 14.60
N THR A 72 -4.24 17.77 14.92
CA THR A 72 -4.34 16.31 14.76
C THR A 72 -4.19 15.92 13.29
N ARG A 73 -4.88 16.62 12.38
CA ARG A 73 -4.74 16.42 10.93
C ARG A 73 -3.31 16.65 10.46
N TRP A 74 -2.68 17.71 10.97
CA TRP A 74 -1.31 18.04 10.61
C TRP A 74 -0.34 16.94 11.06
N PHE A 75 -0.50 16.45 12.29
CA PHE A 75 0.32 15.38 12.85
C PHE A 75 0.18 14.06 12.06
N TYR A 76 -1.04 13.58 11.83
CA TYR A 76 -1.27 12.34 11.07
C TYR A 76 -0.78 12.46 9.61
N ASN A 77 -1.03 13.59 8.94
CA ASN A 77 -0.47 13.80 7.60
C ASN A 77 1.05 13.86 7.61
N PHE A 78 1.66 14.48 8.62
CA PHE A 78 3.12 14.47 8.75
C PHE A 78 3.64 13.04 8.93
N PHE A 79 3.00 12.25 9.80
CA PHE A 79 3.37 10.87 10.07
C PHE A 79 3.20 9.97 8.83
N ALA A 80 2.03 9.96 8.19
CA ALA A 80 1.78 9.17 6.98
C ALA A 80 2.68 9.57 5.81
N LYS A 81 3.08 10.84 5.70
CA LYS A 81 3.98 11.29 4.61
C LYS A 81 5.45 10.99 4.85
N ASN A 82 5.89 10.96 6.12
CA ASN A 82 7.32 10.91 6.46
C ASN A 82 7.76 9.66 7.19
N ILE A 83 6.84 8.87 7.75
CA ILE A 83 7.15 7.76 8.67
C ILE A 83 6.63 6.42 8.16
N LEU A 84 5.41 6.35 7.61
CA LEU A 84 4.83 5.10 7.13
C LEU A 84 4.09 5.31 5.82
N GLY A 85 4.54 4.65 4.76
CA GLY A 85 3.84 4.63 3.48
C GLY A 85 4.13 3.35 2.71
N GLY A 86 3.47 3.17 1.58
CA GLY A 86 3.70 2.04 0.71
C GLY A 86 3.32 2.32 -0.72
N GLN A 87 3.74 1.43 -1.61
CA GLN A 87 3.38 1.49 -3.01
C GLN A 87 2.76 0.16 -3.44
N VAL A 88 1.59 0.24 -4.06
CA VAL A 88 0.88 -0.93 -4.61
C VAL A 88 1.75 -1.58 -5.68
N THR A 89 1.87 -2.91 -5.62
CA THR A 89 2.55 -3.69 -6.67
C THR A 89 1.59 -3.98 -7.82
N THR A 90 2.16 -4.14 -9.01
CA THR A 90 1.38 -4.48 -10.20
C THR A 90 1.15 -5.98 -10.33
N SER A 91 2.07 -6.81 -9.84
CA SER A 91 1.96 -8.27 -9.89
C SER A 91 2.35 -8.91 -8.57
N VAL A 92 2.00 -10.19 -8.44
CA VAL A 92 2.47 -11.05 -7.36
C VAL A 92 3.99 -11.22 -7.42
N ASP A 93 4.56 -11.35 -8.62
CA ASP A 93 6.01 -11.53 -8.80
C ASP A 93 6.81 -10.31 -8.33
N ASP A 94 6.27 -9.09 -8.51
CA ASP A 94 6.90 -7.88 -7.97
C ASP A 94 6.95 -7.91 -6.44
N ALA A 95 5.90 -8.42 -5.77
CA ALA A 95 5.89 -8.58 -4.32
C ALA A 95 6.85 -9.68 -3.85
N ILE A 96 6.95 -10.79 -4.59
CA ILE A 96 7.85 -11.91 -4.26
C ILE A 96 9.32 -11.51 -4.40
N LYS A 97 9.68 -10.77 -5.47
CA LYS A 97 11.05 -10.25 -5.65
C LYS A 97 11.50 -9.36 -4.49
N VAL A 98 10.56 -8.72 -3.80
CA VAL A 98 10.87 -7.89 -2.63
C VAL A 98 11.31 -8.75 -1.45
N LEU A 99 10.85 -10.00 -1.32
CA LEU A 99 11.32 -10.93 -0.30
C LEU A 99 12.83 -11.15 -0.40
N ASP A 100 13.42 -11.16 -1.60
CA ASP A 100 14.88 -11.33 -1.75
C ASP A 100 15.71 -10.22 -1.08
N LYS A 101 15.06 -9.13 -0.64
CA LYS A 101 15.66 -8.01 0.09
C LYS A 101 15.47 -8.12 1.61
N GLY A 102 14.90 -9.22 2.09
CA GLY A 102 14.60 -9.48 3.50
C GLY A 102 15.57 -10.47 4.16
N GLU A 103 16.00 -10.14 5.38
CA GLU A 103 16.79 -11.06 6.22
C GLU A 103 15.94 -11.76 7.30
N ASP A 104 14.89 -11.07 7.76
CA ASP A 104 13.99 -11.51 8.82
C ASP A 104 12.55 -11.27 8.38
N TYR A 105 11.64 -12.20 8.72
CA TYR A 105 10.21 -12.11 8.40
C TYR A 105 9.36 -12.41 9.64
N PHE A 106 8.34 -11.59 9.84
CA PHE A 106 7.34 -11.79 10.88
C PHE A 106 5.95 -11.59 10.30
N LEU A 107 5.12 -12.63 10.37
CA LEU A 107 3.73 -12.59 9.94
C LEU A 107 2.87 -12.01 11.06
N HIS A 108 2.30 -10.84 10.81
CA HIS A 108 1.47 -10.08 11.74
C HIS A 108 0.00 -10.06 11.26
N TYR A 109 -0.96 -9.95 12.19
CA TYR A 109 -2.36 -9.73 11.82
C TYR A 109 -2.54 -8.42 11.03
N CYS A 110 -3.62 -8.33 10.28
CA CYS A 110 -3.99 -7.11 9.58
C CYS A 110 -4.64 -6.14 10.56
N SER A 111 -3.87 -5.14 11.04
CA SER A 111 -4.41 -4.08 11.91
C SER A 111 -5.64 -3.42 11.30
N CYS A 112 -5.64 -3.19 9.98
CA CYS A 112 -6.75 -2.53 9.29
C CYS A 112 -8.04 -3.35 9.35
N LYS A 113 -7.97 -4.68 9.10
CA LYS A 113 -9.12 -5.58 9.18
C LYS A 113 -9.61 -5.76 10.61
N ARG A 114 -8.69 -5.94 11.57
CA ARG A 114 -9.02 -6.03 13.00
C ARG A 114 -9.73 -4.75 13.46
N GLY A 115 -9.17 -3.58 13.14
CA GLY A 115 -9.75 -2.28 13.48
C GLY A 115 -11.13 -2.06 12.87
N ALA A 116 -11.39 -2.66 11.70
CA ALA A 116 -12.71 -2.67 11.07
C ALA A 116 -13.71 -3.69 11.64
N GLY A 117 -13.35 -4.39 12.71
CA GLY A 117 -14.19 -5.44 13.29
C GLY A 117 -14.25 -6.72 12.44
N GLY A 118 -13.43 -6.84 11.40
CA GLY A 118 -13.36 -8.03 10.52
C GLY A 118 -12.63 -9.23 11.13
N GLY A 119 -12.21 -9.13 12.39
CA GLY A 119 -11.47 -10.15 13.12
C GLY A 119 -10.00 -10.24 12.75
N ASP A 120 -9.36 -11.28 13.28
CA ASP A 120 -7.92 -11.50 13.12
C ASP A 120 -7.62 -12.28 11.85
N ASP A 121 -6.71 -11.74 11.05
CA ASP A 121 -6.27 -12.36 9.81
C ASP A 121 -4.82 -12.01 9.53
N TYR A 122 -3.98 -13.00 9.25
CA TYR A 122 -2.54 -12.86 9.14
C TYR A 122 -2.12 -12.46 7.73
N ARG A 123 -1.98 -11.15 7.52
CA ARG A 123 -1.78 -10.56 6.18
C ARG A 123 -0.53 -9.71 6.02
N CYS A 124 0.03 -9.20 7.12
CA CYS A 124 1.13 -8.25 7.09
C CYS A 124 2.45 -8.98 7.32
N ILE A 125 3.30 -9.05 6.30
CA ILE A 125 4.62 -9.66 6.41
C ILE A 125 5.61 -8.54 6.73
N PHE A 126 5.96 -8.39 8.01
CA PHE A 126 7.01 -7.48 8.44
C PHE A 126 8.36 -8.03 8.01
N MET A 127 9.23 -7.13 7.58
CA MET A 127 10.56 -7.48 7.06
C MET A 127 11.65 -6.70 7.79
N ASN A 128 12.88 -7.23 7.77
CA ASN A 128 14.08 -6.50 8.18
C ASN A 128 13.97 -5.89 9.58
N HIS A 129 14.11 -4.56 9.69
CA HIS A 129 14.03 -3.83 10.95
C HIS A 129 12.71 -4.08 11.66
N ASN A 130 11.62 -4.08 10.90
CA ASN A 130 10.28 -4.24 11.42
C ASN A 130 10.01 -5.67 11.92
N ALA A 131 10.58 -6.70 11.29
CA ALA A 131 10.53 -8.06 11.81
C ALA A 131 11.41 -8.22 13.07
N ARG A 132 12.64 -7.69 13.05
CA ARG A 132 13.58 -7.79 14.17
C ARG A 132 13.07 -7.17 15.46
N ARG A 133 12.33 -6.05 15.39
CA ARG A 133 11.79 -5.43 16.61
C ARG A 133 10.78 -6.34 17.32
N GLN A 134 10.09 -7.22 16.60
CA GLN A 134 9.11 -8.14 17.18
C GLN A 134 9.77 -9.16 18.13
N ARG A 135 11.09 -9.44 17.98
CA ARG A 135 11.85 -10.27 18.95
C ARG A 135 11.99 -9.65 20.33
N LYS A 136 11.84 -8.32 20.42
CA LYS A 136 11.99 -7.54 21.66
C LYS A 136 10.65 -7.18 22.29
N LEU A 137 9.56 -7.49 21.61
CA LEU A 137 8.19 -7.16 22.01
C LEU A 137 7.46 -8.45 22.36
N SER A 138 6.59 -8.42 23.36
CA SER A 138 5.63 -9.50 23.60
C SER A 138 4.59 -9.48 22.48
N THR A 139 4.69 -10.44 21.55
CA THR A 139 3.99 -10.41 20.25
C THR A 139 3.27 -11.72 19.92
N GLU A 140 3.13 -12.62 20.89
CA GLU A 140 2.47 -13.92 20.72
C GLU A 140 1.00 -13.79 20.28
N ASP A 141 0.31 -12.74 20.73
CA ASP A 141 -1.04 -12.38 20.32
C ASP A 141 -1.11 -11.66 18.97
N LYS A 142 0.06 -11.32 18.40
CA LYS A 142 0.17 -10.49 17.21
C LYS A 142 0.60 -11.22 15.96
N GLY A 143 1.32 -12.32 16.11
CA GLY A 143 1.95 -12.96 14.98
C GLY A 143 3.02 -13.96 15.33
N ARG A 144 3.78 -14.34 14.30
CA ARG A 144 4.86 -15.31 14.43
C ARG A 144 5.95 -15.05 13.40
N PHE A 145 7.16 -15.48 13.74
CA PHE A 145 8.25 -15.53 12.77
C PHE A 145 7.98 -16.60 11.71
N ILE A 146 8.33 -16.29 10.47
CA ILE A 146 8.23 -17.17 9.31
C ILE A 146 9.53 -17.13 8.52
N ASP A 147 9.74 -18.09 7.62
CA ASP A 147 10.84 -18.04 6.65
C ASP A 147 10.40 -17.41 5.31
N ARG A 148 11.35 -17.25 4.38
CA ARG A 148 11.11 -16.65 3.06
C ARG A 148 10.12 -17.47 2.23
N ASP A 149 10.20 -18.80 2.28
CA ASP A 149 9.40 -19.70 1.44
C ASP A 149 7.95 -19.71 1.91
N GLU A 150 7.74 -19.70 3.23
CA GLU A 150 6.43 -19.49 3.84
C GLU A 150 5.87 -18.10 3.51
N ALA A 151 6.69 -17.04 3.55
CA ALA A 151 6.27 -15.69 3.16
C ALA A 151 5.78 -15.65 1.70
N GLU A 152 6.52 -16.30 0.78
CA GLU A 152 6.13 -16.41 -0.63
C GLU A 152 4.81 -17.17 -0.78
N LYS A 153 4.64 -18.30 -0.08
CA LYS A 153 3.41 -19.08 -0.09
C LYS A 153 2.21 -18.23 0.33
N ILE A 154 2.34 -17.50 1.44
CA ILE A 154 1.29 -16.61 1.97
C ILE A 154 0.91 -15.52 0.96
N ILE A 155 1.89 -14.88 0.31
CA ILE A 155 1.65 -13.87 -0.73
C ILE A 155 0.83 -14.47 -1.87
N ARG A 156 1.22 -15.66 -2.35
CA ARG A 156 0.53 -16.35 -3.47
C ARG A 156 -0.89 -16.76 -3.08
N GLU A 157 -1.10 -17.26 -1.87
CA GLU A 157 -2.42 -17.64 -1.37
C GLU A 157 -3.36 -16.44 -1.29
N HIS A 158 -2.91 -15.34 -0.67
CA HIS A 158 -3.69 -14.10 -0.62
C HIS A 158 -4.02 -13.57 -2.02
N ARG A 159 -3.10 -13.67 -2.99
CA ARG A 159 -3.37 -13.27 -4.37
C ARG A 159 -4.50 -14.08 -5.00
N LYS A 160 -4.54 -15.40 -4.77
CA LYS A 160 -5.64 -16.27 -5.23
C LYS A 160 -6.97 -15.85 -4.60
N ASP A 161 -6.93 -15.41 -3.35
CA ASP A 161 -8.06 -14.83 -2.63
C ASP A 161 -8.30 -13.35 -2.99
N ARG A 162 -7.81 -12.91 -4.16
CA ARG A 162 -8.03 -11.59 -4.76
C ARG A 162 -7.49 -10.43 -3.95
N HIS A 163 -6.51 -10.65 -3.08
CA HIS A 163 -5.82 -9.55 -2.41
C HIS A 163 -4.86 -8.84 -3.37
N PHE A 164 -4.67 -7.54 -3.14
CA PHE A 164 -3.59 -6.78 -3.75
C PHE A 164 -2.42 -6.62 -2.78
N HIS A 165 -1.20 -6.50 -3.31
CA HIS A 165 -0.02 -6.35 -2.49
C HIS A 165 0.44 -4.91 -2.44
N THR A 166 0.90 -4.48 -1.27
CA THR A 166 1.51 -3.17 -1.06
C THR A 166 2.86 -3.35 -0.41
N VAL A 167 3.91 -2.81 -1.01
CA VAL A 167 5.25 -2.79 -0.42
C VAL A 167 5.40 -1.51 0.38
N MET A 168 5.62 -1.66 1.68
CA MET A 168 5.67 -0.56 2.64
C MET A 168 7.12 -0.21 3.01
N TRP A 169 7.36 1.08 3.24
CA TRP A 169 8.55 1.58 3.91
C TRP A 169 8.17 2.17 5.27
N GLY A 170 9.10 2.12 6.22
CA GLY A 170 8.95 2.74 7.54
C GLY A 170 9.83 3.98 7.70
N MET A 171 10.21 4.28 8.95
CA MET A 171 11.08 5.40 9.30
C MET A 171 12.46 5.31 8.64
N LYS A 172 12.89 4.11 8.25
CA LYS A 172 14.08 3.89 7.43
C LYS A 172 13.57 3.61 6.03
N ALA A 173 14.16 4.24 5.01
CA ALA A 173 13.79 4.06 3.61
C ALA A 173 14.19 2.69 3.03
N LYS A 174 13.91 1.62 3.78
CA LYS A 174 14.04 0.22 3.38
C LYS A 174 12.64 -0.39 3.35
N VAL A 175 12.53 -1.50 2.64
CA VAL A 175 11.33 -2.34 2.71
C VAL A 175 11.20 -2.86 4.15
N ASP A 176 10.09 -2.51 4.78
CA ASP A 176 9.78 -2.86 6.17
C ASP A 176 8.52 -3.74 6.29
N CYS A 177 7.66 -3.79 5.27
CA CYS A 177 6.48 -4.67 5.28
C CYS A 177 5.97 -4.93 3.85
N ILE A 178 5.40 -6.12 3.64
CA ILE A 178 4.49 -6.42 2.52
C ILE A 178 3.10 -6.65 3.11
N CYS A 179 2.14 -5.83 2.71
CA CYS A 179 0.73 -6.00 3.08
C CYS A 179 -0.02 -6.77 1.99
N ASN A 180 -0.82 -7.76 2.38
CA ASN A 180 -1.79 -8.44 1.54
C ASN A 180 -3.18 -7.87 1.85
N CYS A 181 -3.73 -7.05 0.95
CA CYS A 181 -4.88 -6.18 1.24
C CYS A 181 -6.12 -6.53 0.40
N ASP A 182 -7.30 -6.27 0.94
CA ASP A 182 -8.61 -6.34 0.29
C ASP A 182 -9.41 -5.06 0.59
N HIS A 183 -10.74 -5.16 0.66
CA HIS A 183 -11.65 -4.07 1.02
C HIS A 183 -11.45 -3.54 2.46
N TYR A 184 -10.68 -4.21 3.33
CA TYR A 184 -10.33 -3.66 4.65
C TYR A 184 -9.14 -2.71 4.64
N CYS A 185 -8.50 -2.46 3.49
CA CYS A 185 -7.31 -1.63 3.43
C CYS A 185 -7.58 -0.18 3.87
N ALA A 186 -7.04 0.22 5.02
CA ALA A 186 -7.13 1.59 5.53
C ALA A 186 -6.63 2.64 4.52
N GLY A 187 -5.62 2.29 3.72
CA GLY A 187 -5.08 3.18 2.68
C GLY A 187 -6.05 3.52 1.55
N LEU A 188 -7.18 2.82 1.43
CA LEU A 188 -8.23 3.18 0.46
C LEU A 188 -9.22 4.21 1.01
N TYR A 189 -9.45 4.21 2.33
CA TYR A 189 -10.58 4.92 2.94
C TYR A 189 -10.16 6.05 3.89
N VAL A 190 -9.04 5.92 4.59
CA VAL A 190 -8.60 6.94 5.56
C VAL A 190 -7.81 8.02 4.84
N PRO A 191 -8.30 9.29 4.80
CA PRO A 191 -7.65 10.35 4.04
C PRO A 191 -6.16 10.52 4.35
N GLU A 192 -5.78 10.45 5.62
CA GLU A 192 -4.40 10.64 6.09
C GLU A 192 -3.48 9.50 5.65
N ILE A 193 -3.93 8.24 5.79
CA ILE A 193 -3.17 7.04 5.40
C ILE A 193 -3.16 6.88 3.88
N ARG A 194 -4.23 7.29 3.20
CA ARG A 194 -4.37 7.23 1.74
C ARG A 194 -3.26 7.99 1.03
N TRP A 195 -2.76 9.08 1.61
CA TRP A 195 -1.59 9.78 1.06
C TRP A 195 -0.29 8.97 1.19
N GLY A 196 -0.21 8.09 2.17
CA GLY A 196 0.86 7.10 2.34
C GLY A 196 0.75 5.92 1.37
N LEU A 197 -0.45 5.57 0.88
CA LEU A 197 -0.65 4.53 -0.11
C LEU A 197 -0.46 5.06 -1.55
N LEU A 198 0.75 4.96 -2.06
CA LEU A 198 1.05 5.30 -3.44
C LEU A 198 0.47 4.25 -4.40
N PRO A 199 -0.23 4.66 -5.47
CA PRO A 199 -0.63 3.72 -6.51
C PRO A 199 0.58 3.24 -7.32
N SER A 200 0.40 2.11 -8.02
CA SER A 200 1.40 1.54 -8.92
C SER A 200 1.73 2.46 -10.10
N MET A 201 2.89 2.19 -10.71
CA MET A 201 3.37 2.78 -11.95
C MET A 201 2.56 2.45 -13.18
N LYS A 202 1.77 1.38 -13.10
CA LYS A 202 0.89 0.94 -14.17
C LYS A 202 -0.54 1.04 -13.70
N ILE A 203 -1.45 1.27 -14.64
CA ILE A 203 -2.89 1.29 -14.43
C ILE A 203 -3.57 0.36 -15.42
N THR A 204 -4.78 -0.04 -15.05
CA THR A 204 -5.68 -0.75 -15.94
C THR A 204 -6.28 0.19 -16.99
N ARG A 205 -6.36 -0.25 -18.25
CA ARG A 205 -7.14 0.38 -19.32
C ARG A 205 -8.07 -0.65 -19.94
N VAL A 206 -9.24 -0.22 -20.41
CA VAL A 206 -10.12 -1.06 -21.25
C VAL A 206 -9.48 -1.20 -22.62
N ARG A 207 -9.12 -2.43 -23.02
CA ARG A 207 -8.55 -2.75 -24.32
C ARG A 207 -9.63 -3.05 -25.35
N ASN A 208 -10.51 -3.99 -25.04
CA ASN A 208 -11.57 -4.43 -25.95
C ASN A 208 -12.85 -4.71 -25.17
N ARG A 209 -13.72 -3.71 -25.15
CA ARG A 209 -15.02 -3.79 -24.47
C ARG A 209 -15.95 -4.81 -25.12
N ASP A 210 -15.87 -5.03 -26.43
CA ASP A 210 -16.83 -5.90 -27.14
C ASP A 210 -16.66 -7.38 -26.80
N ARG A 211 -15.54 -7.77 -26.15
CA ARG A 211 -15.34 -9.11 -25.60
C ARG A 211 -16.02 -9.32 -24.24
N CYS A 212 -16.45 -8.24 -23.58
CA CYS A 212 -17.05 -8.27 -22.26
C CYS A 212 -18.42 -8.95 -22.31
N ASP A 213 -18.61 -9.92 -21.43
CA ASP A 213 -19.92 -10.53 -21.16
C ASP A 213 -20.75 -9.54 -20.30
N PRO A 214 -21.93 -9.11 -20.76
CA PRO A 214 -22.81 -8.22 -20.00
C PRO A 214 -23.17 -8.76 -18.61
N ASP A 215 -23.27 -10.08 -18.44
CA ASP A 215 -23.68 -10.68 -17.15
C ASP A 215 -22.50 -10.88 -16.18
N CYS A 216 -21.27 -10.56 -16.60
CA CYS A 216 -20.07 -10.70 -15.78
C CYS A 216 -19.73 -9.42 -15.01
N ASN A 217 -19.56 -9.53 -13.69
CA ASN A 217 -19.20 -8.41 -12.81
C ASN A 217 -17.89 -8.59 -12.02
N ILE A 218 -17.13 -9.66 -12.28
CA ILE A 218 -15.88 -9.99 -11.56
C ILE A 218 -14.96 -8.77 -11.38
N CYS A 219 -14.74 -8.00 -12.45
CA CYS A 219 -13.84 -6.85 -12.40
C CYS A 219 -14.36 -5.70 -11.51
N VAL A 220 -15.67 -5.53 -11.40
CA VAL A 220 -16.31 -4.54 -10.52
C VAL A 220 -16.15 -4.99 -9.07
N ASP A 221 -16.44 -6.26 -8.78
CA ASP A 221 -16.43 -6.82 -7.43
C ASP A 221 -15.04 -6.83 -6.79
N ILE A 222 -13.99 -7.05 -7.58
CA ILE A 222 -12.59 -7.10 -7.09
C ILE A 222 -11.89 -5.74 -7.18
N CYS A 223 -12.58 -4.68 -7.59
CA CYS A 223 -12.01 -3.34 -7.66
C CYS A 223 -12.24 -2.59 -6.34
N TYR A 224 -11.48 -2.92 -5.30
CA TYR A 224 -11.60 -2.29 -3.97
C TYR A 224 -11.46 -0.75 -3.98
N ALA A 225 -10.73 -0.20 -4.97
CA ALA A 225 -10.60 1.24 -5.16
C ALA A 225 -11.79 1.91 -5.87
N ASN A 226 -12.82 1.14 -6.24
CA ASN A 226 -14.02 1.59 -6.96
C ASN A 226 -13.67 2.40 -8.22
N ALA A 227 -12.69 1.92 -8.98
CA ALA A 227 -12.18 2.57 -10.18
C ALA A 227 -12.89 2.12 -11.46
N ILE A 228 -13.54 0.96 -11.46
CA ILE A 228 -14.23 0.42 -12.63
C ILE A 228 -15.70 0.82 -12.58
N VAL A 229 -16.18 1.43 -13.66
CA VAL A 229 -17.59 1.78 -13.86
C VAL A 229 -18.11 0.96 -15.03
N LYS A 230 -19.12 0.13 -14.77
CA LYS A 230 -19.80 -0.72 -15.76
C LYS A 230 -21.30 -0.41 -15.76
N ASN A 231 -21.87 -0.16 -16.92
CA ASN A 231 -23.31 -0.07 -17.16
C ASN A 231 -23.61 -0.75 -18.50
N ASP A 232 -24.21 -1.93 -18.44
CA ASP A 232 -24.43 -2.75 -19.64
C ASP A 232 -25.51 -2.16 -20.56
N LYS A 233 -26.56 -1.56 -19.99
CA LYS A 233 -27.65 -0.91 -20.75
C LYS A 233 -27.13 0.26 -21.59
N GLU A 234 -26.28 1.08 -21.00
CA GLU A 234 -25.68 2.25 -21.66
C GLU A 234 -24.40 1.90 -22.42
N ARG A 235 -24.04 0.62 -22.45
CA ARG A 235 -22.80 0.14 -23.06
C ARG A 235 -21.55 0.88 -22.53
N ILE A 236 -21.48 1.09 -21.23
CA ILE A 236 -20.34 1.74 -20.56
C ILE A 236 -19.46 0.69 -19.88
N LEU A 237 -18.17 0.72 -20.18
CA LEU A 237 -17.13 0.11 -19.36
C LEU A 237 -15.94 1.07 -19.35
N LYS A 238 -15.63 1.64 -18.18
CA LYS A 238 -14.59 2.67 -18.03
C LYS A 238 -13.76 2.41 -16.78
N VAL A 239 -12.49 2.79 -16.85
CA VAL A 239 -11.60 2.83 -15.69
C VAL A 239 -11.32 4.29 -15.35
N ASN A 240 -11.59 4.70 -14.11
CA ASN A 240 -11.22 6.00 -13.58
C ASN A 240 -9.74 5.98 -13.16
N GLU A 241 -8.88 6.63 -13.94
CA GLU A 241 -7.43 6.66 -13.73
C GLU A 241 -7.02 7.30 -12.38
N ASN A 242 -7.84 8.22 -11.86
CA ASN A 242 -7.60 8.87 -10.56
C ASN A 242 -7.91 7.94 -9.37
N LYS A 243 -8.73 6.92 -9.58
CA LYS A 243 -9.09 5.94 -8.54
C LYS A 243 -8.32 4.64 -8.68
N CYS A 244 -7.98 4.23 -9.91
CA CYS A 244 -7.24 3.00 -10.14
C CYS A 244 -5.95 3.01 -9.31
N ILE A 245 -5.69 1.98 -8.51
CA ILE A 245 -4.45 1.85 -7.73
C ILE A 245 -3.39 1.02 -8.44
N GLY A 246 -3.73 0.39 -9.57
CA GLY A 246 -2.80 -0.40 -10.38
C GLY A 246 -2.45 -1.78 -9.84
N CYS A 247 -3.33 -2.37 -9.03
CA CYS A 247 -3.18 -3.72 -8.46
C CYS A 247 -3.42 -4.86 -9.47
N HIS A 248 -4.01 -4.54 -10.63
CA HIS A 248 -4.27 -5.44 -11.76
C HIS A 248 -5.05 -6.74 -11.48
N LEU A 249 -5.77 -6.81 -10.36
CA LEU A 249 -6.71 -7.92 -10.10
C LEU A 249 -7.70 -8.11 -11.25
N CYS A 250 -8.23 -7.02 -11.81
CA CYS A 250 -9.13 -7.05 -12.97
C CYS A 250 -8.47 -7.50 -14.28
N VAL A 251 -7.16 -7.31 -14.44
CA VAL A 251 -6.43 -7.81 -15.63
C VAL A 251 -6.28 -9.32 -15.52
N GLU A 252 -5.88 -9.81 -14.34
CA GLU A 252 -5.63 -11.23 -14.11
C GLU A 252 -6.91 -12.09 -14.05
N ASN A 253 -8.01 -11.53 -13.53
CA ASN A 253 -9.24 -12.28 -13.29
C ASN A 253 -10.32 -12.06 -14.37
N CYS A 254 -10.02 -11.34 -15.46
CA CYS A 254 -11.00 -11.17 -16.54
C CYS A 254 -10.95 -12.39 -17.49
N PRO A 255 -12.00 -13.24 -17.55
CA PRO A 255 -11.98 -14.43 -18.41
C PRO A 255 -12.02 -14.13 -19.91
N ARG A 256 -12.26 -12.86 -20.27
CA ARG A 256 -12.41 -12.39 -21.65
C ARG A 256 -11.29 -11.44 -22.07
N ASP A 257 -10.28 -11.22 -21.22
CA ASP A 257 -9.10 -10.41 -21.55
C ASP A 257 -9.49 -9.01 -22.10
N VAL A 258 -10.38 -8.34 -21.35
CA VAL A 258 -10.97 -7.03 -21.70
C VAL A 258 -10.02 -5.88 -21.34
N PHE A 259 -9.10 -6.11 -20.42
CA PHE A 259 -8.26 -5.09 -19.81
C PHE A 259 -6.79 -5.26 -20.18
N ASP A 260 -6.10 -4.13 -20.38
CA ASP A 260 -4.66 -4.06 -20.50
C ASP A 260 -4.04 -3.33 -19.30
N SER A 261 -2.76 -3.59 -19.07
CA SER A 261 -1.90 -2.80 -18.18
C SER A 261 -1.12 -1.76 -18.99
N VAL A 262 -1.27 -0.47 -18.67
CA VAL A 262 -0.55 0.63 -19.32
C VAL A 262 0.21 1.49 -18.31
N PRO A 263 1.28 2.21 -18.72
CA PRO A 263 1.94 3.18 -17.85
C PRO A 263 0.98 4.26 -17.35
N ARG A 264 1.11 4.62 -16.07
CA ARG A 264 0.34 5.69 -15.43
C ARG A 264 0.78 7.07 -15.97
N LYS A 265 -0.18 7.92 -16.35
CA LYS A 265 0.08 9.31 -16.76
C LYS A 265 -0.09 10.34 -15.63
N ILE A 266 -0.79 9.97 -14.55
CA ILE A 266 -1.15 10.84 -13.41
C ILE A 266 -0.33 10.45 -12.19
N TYR A 267 0.49 11.37 -11.67
CA TYR A 267 1.40 11.13 -10.57
C TYR A 267 0.97 11.86 -9.30
N TYR A 268 1.30 11.26 -8.16
CA TYR A 268 1.02 11.79 -6.82
C TYR A 268 2.34 12.09 -6.13
N ASP A 269 2.59 13.35 -5.84
CA ASP A 269 3.67 13.69 -4.92
C ASP A 269 3.16 13.50 -3.49
N ALA A 270 3.56 12.39 -2.86
CA ALA A 270 3.18 12.08 -1.48
C ALA A 270 3.71 13.13 -0.49
N ALA A 271 4.87 13.75 -0.75
CA ALA A 271 5.46 14.73 0.16
C ALA A 271 4.61 16.00 0.23
N ILE A 272 4.17 16.52 -0.92
CA ILE A 272 3.39 17.77 -0.98
C ILE A 272 1.88 17.57 -1.18
N GLY A 273 1.42 16.34 -1.40
CA GLY A 273 0.00 16.01 -1.59
C GLY A 273 -0.61 16.58 -2.87
N LYS A 274 0.19 16.76 -3.94
CA LYS A 274 -0.28 17.32 -5.22
C LYS A 274 -0.33 16.27 -6.32
N ILE A 275 -1.35 16.37 -7.17
CA ILE A 275 -1.49 15.57 -8.39
C ILE A 275 -0.81 16.33 -9.54
N LYS A 276 0.07 15.64 -10.28
CA LYS A 276 0.67 16.15 -11.52
C LYS A 276 0.28 15.25 -12.69
N ARG A 277 -0.14 15.83 -13.81
CA ARG A 277 -0.37 15.10 -15.07
C ARG A 277 0.88 15.21 -15.95
N ARG A 278 1.27 14.13 -16.59
CA ARG A 278 2.29 14.16 -17.66
C ARG A 278 1.71 14.94 -18.85
N THR A 279 2.35 16.04 -19.23
CA THR A 279 2.20 16.63 -20.57
C THR A 279 2.98 15.74 -21.54
N GLU A 280 2.47 15.53 -22.76
CA GLU A 280 2.92 14.46 -23.66
C GLU A 280 4.35 14.65 -24.23
N ASP A 281 5.12 15.64 -23.78
CA ASP A 281 6.35 16.09 -24.44
C ASP A 281 7.68 15.62 -23.84
N HIS A 282 7.71 14.84 -22.75
CA HIS A 282 8.95 14.26 -22.18
C HIS A 282 8.75 12.83 -21.68
#